data_AF-A0A7C1UXH1-F1
#
_entry.id   AF-A0A7C1UXH1-F1
#
_cell.length_a   1.000
_cell.length_b   1.000
_cell.length_c   1.000
_cell.angle_alpha   90.00
_cell.angle_beta   90.00
_cell.angle_gamma   90.00
#
_symmetry.space_group_name_H-M   'P 1'
#
loop_
_entity.id
_entity.type
_entity.pdbx_description
1 polymer ?
#
loop_
_entity_poly.entity_id
_entity_poly.type
_entity_poly.pdbx_seq_one_letter_code
_entity_poly.pdbx_strand_id
1 'polypeptide(L)'
;MESALQEAEKKLPGLIEHMESDNPGMHITDSIDLVCIISGEIWLELDDNKMVHLCTGDTIVQNGTRHAWRNKSAEPCCILACIIGTQRL
;
A
#
# COMPACT_ATOMS: atom_id res chain seq x y z
N MET A 1 15.68 19.94 3.41
CA MET A 1 14.47 19.26 2.87
C MET A 1 14.74 18.77 1.46
N GLU A 2 15.14 19.65 0.54
CA GLU A 2 15.47 19.30 -0.84
C GLU A 2 16.55 18.21 -1.00
N SER A 3 17.61 18.25 -0.18
CA SER A 3 18.65 17.20 -0.17
C SER A 3 18.11 15.82 0.23
N ALA A 4 17.16 15.76 1.18
CA ALA A 4 16.57 14.51 1.62
C ALA A 4 15.63 13.92 0.57
N LEU A 5 14.90 14.77 -0.15
CA LEU A 5 14.05 14.35 -1.27
C LEU A 5 14.88 13.79 -2.44
N GLN A 6 15.98 14.47 -2.79
CA GLN A 6 16.92 13.99 -3.81
C GLN A 6 17.57 12.65 -3.43
N GLU A 7 17.94 12.47 -2.16
CA GLU A 7 18.48 11.21 -1.68
C GLU A 7 17.44 10.08 -1.73
N ALA A 8 16.20 10.36 -1.33
CA ALA A 8 15.10 9.41 -1.39
C ALA A 8 14.82 8.98 -2.83
N GLU A 9 14.74 9.92 -3.77
CA GLU A 9 14.52 9.62 -5.19
C GLU A 9 15.65 8.75 -5.77
N LYS A 10 16.91 9.02 -5.39
CA LYS A 10 18.04 8.20 -5.84
C LYS A 10 17.98 6.76 -5.32
N LYS A 11 17.49 6.56 -4.09
CA LYS A 11 17.45 5.24 -3.43
C LYS A 11 16.18 4.46 -3.74
N LEU A 12 15.06 5.16 -3.88
CA LEU A 12 13.71 4.62 -4.02
C LEU A 12 12.97 5.47 -5.06
N PRO A 13 13.30 5.32 -6.36
CA PRO A 13 12.75 6.16 -7.42
C PRO A 13 11.22 6.11 -7.44
N GLY A 14 10.58 7.29 -7.49
CA GLY A 14 9.13 7.41 -7.54
C GLY A 14 8.41 7.13 -6.22
N LEU A 15 9.08 6.69 -5.15
CA LEU A 15 8.41 6.41 -3.87
C LEU A 15 7.61 7.61 -3.37
N ILE A 16 8.22 8.80 -3.39
CA ILE A 16 7.57 10.01 -2.88
C ILE A 16 6.43 10.44 -3.81
N GLU A 17 6.60 10.30 -5.11
CA GLU A 17 5.60 10.68 -6.11
C GLU A 17 4.28 9.92 -5.93
N HIS A 18 4.36 8.64 -5.57
CA HIS A 18 3.17 7.80 -5.40
C HIS A 18 2.50 7.95 -4.03
N MET A 19 3.11 8.70 -3.10
CA MET A 19 2.66 8.85 -1.71
C MET A 19 1.97 10.20 -1.49
N GLU A 20 0.90 10.21 -0.72
CA GLU A 20 0.21 11.45 -0.36
C GLU A 20 0.84 12.13 0.85
N SER A 21 1.10 13.43 0.70
CA SER A 21 1.72 14.22 1.77
C SER A 21 0.75 14.59 2.90
N ASP A 22 -0.52 14.77 2.57
CA ASP A 22 -1.60 15.16 3.48
C ASP A 22 -2.34 13.95 4.09
N ASN A 23 -2.18 12.75 3.50
CA ASN A 23 -2.73 11.52 4.04
C ASN A 23 -1.65 10.41 4.15
N PRO A 24 -0.90 10.36 5.27
CA PRO A 24 0.22 9.44 5.44
C PRO A 24 -0.12 7.97 5.17
N GLY A 25 0.64 7.34 4.28
CA GLY A 25 0.48 5.94 3.89
C GLY A 25 -0.55 5.69 2.79
N MET A 26 -1.39 6.68 2.46
CA MET A 26 -2.19 6.60 1.24
C MET A 26 -1.29 6.75 0.04
N HIS A 27 -1.48 5.85 -0.91
CA HIS A 27 -0.75 5.83 -2.16
C HIS A 27 -1.59 5.17 -3.24
N ILE A 28 -1.17 5.37 -4.48
CA ILE A 28 -1.76 4.74 -5.63
C ILE A 28 -0.63 4.43 -6.63
N THR A 29 -0.65 3.24 -7.21
CA THR A 29 0.34 2.79 -8.19
C THR A 29 -0.33 2.33 -9.47
N ASP A 30 0.39 2.46 -10.57
CA ASP A 30 0.03 1.90 -11.87
C ASP A 30 0.37 0.40 -11.87
N SER A 31 -0.38 -0.37 -11.07
CA SER A 31 -0.14 -1.80 -10.85
C SER A 31 -1.40 -2.60 -10.59
N ILE A 32 -1.28 -3.92 -10.75
CA ILE A 32 -2.19 -4.93 -10.22
C ILE A 32 -1.43 -5.72 -9.15
N ASP A 33 -1.98 -5.78 -7.94
CA ASP A 33 -1.36 -6.43 -6.81
C ASP A 33 -2.22 -7.61 -6.34
N LEU A 34 -1.64 -8.81 -6.26
CA LEU A 34 -2.23 -9.95 -5.56
C LEU A 34 -1.63 -9.99 -4.15
N VAL A 35 -2.45 -9.69 -3.14
CA VAL A 35 -2.04 -9.63 -1.74
C VAL A 35 -2.71 -10.74 -0.94
N CYS A 36 -1.93 -11.54 -0.24
CA CYS A 36 -2.39 -12.60 0.66
C CYS A 36 -1.88 -12.35 2.07
N ILE A 37 -2.78 -12.45 3.06
CA ILE A 37 -2.42 -12.30 4.47
C ILE A 37 -1.89 -13.64 4.98
N ILE A 38 -0.59 -13.70 5.27
CA ILE A 38 0.11 -14.91 5.71
C ILE A 38 -0.07 -15.14 7.21
N SER A 39 -0.05 -14.08 8.01
CA SER A 39 -0.33 -14.15 9.45
C SER A 39 -0.81 -12.80 10.02
N GLY A 40 -1.55 -12.85 11.12
CA GLY A 40 -2.10 -11.67 11.78
C GLY A 40 -3.35 -11.13 11.10
N GLU A 41 -3.60 -9.83 11.30
CA GLU A 41 -4.72 -9.08 10.75
C GLU A 41 -4.28 -7.67 10.32
N ILE A 42 -4.94 -7.12 9.31
CA ILE A 42 -4.68 -5.76 8.84
C ILE A 42 -5.94 -5.13 8.28
N TRP A 43 -5.97 -3.81 8.28
CA TRP A 43 -7.04 -3.04 7.64
C TRP A 43 -6.54 -2.41 6.36
N LEU A 44 -7.24 -2.68 5.26
CA LEU A 44 -7.09 -1.97 4.00
C LEU A 44 -8.03 -0.76 4.00
N GLU A 45 -7.45 0.43 4.09
CA GLU A 45 -8.14 1.70 3.91
C GLU A 45 -8.22 2.04 2.42
N LEU A 46 -9.40 2.43 1.96
CA LEU A 46 -9.72 2.87 0.61
C LEU A 46 -10.30 4.30 0.65
N ASP A 47 -10.74 4.80 -0.50
CA ASP A 47 -11.46 6.07 -0.59
C ASP A 47 -12.68 6.15 0.35
N ASP A 48 -13.06 7.38 0.68
CA ASP A 48 -14.16 7.70 1.60
C ASP A 48 -14.03 7.04 2.99
N ASN A 49 -12.79 6.80 3.44
CA ASN A 49 -12.46 6.10 4.68
C ASN A 49 -13.08 4.69 4.76
N LYS A 50 -13.33 4.05 3.61
CA LYS A 50 -13.84 2.68 3.59
C LYS A 50 -12.74 1.75 4.11
N MET A 51 -13.09 0.96 5.11
CA MET A 51 -12.17 0.04 5.78
C MET A 51 -12.56 -1.41 5.50
N VAL A 52 -11.63 -2.19 4.95
CA VAL A 52 -11.78 -3.64 4.79
C VAL A 52 -10.86 -4.33 5.78
N HIS A 53 -11.44 -5.12 6.68
CA HIS A 53 -10.68 -5.95 7.62
C HIS A 53 -10.27 -7.25 6.95
N LEU A 54 -8.98 -7.56 6.99
CA LEU A 54 -8.40 -8.76 6.40
C LEU A 54 -7.66 -9.54 7.47
N CYS A 55 -7.91 -10.84 7.49
CA CYS A 55 -7.33 -11.79 8.42
C CYS A 55 -6.48 -12.82 7.68
N THR A 56 -5.72 -13.61 8.43
CA THR A 56 -4.92 -14.71 7.89
C THR A 56 -5.72 -15.60 6.94
N GLY A 57 -5.20 -15.81 5.73
CA GLY A 57 -5.84 -16.58 4.66
C GLY A 57 -6.65 -15.74 3.66
N ASP A 58 -7.01 -14.49 4.00
CA ASP A 58 -7.67 -13.61 3.04
C ASP A 58 -6.72 -13.22 1.91
N THR A 59 -7.26 -13.16 0.70
CA THR A 59 -6.56 -12.75 -0.51
C THR A 59 -7.37 -11.71 -1.26
N ILE A 60 -6.70 -10.66 -1.72
CA ILE A 60 -7.31 -9.57 -2.47
C ILE A 60 -6.55 -9.31 -3.78
N VAL A 61 -7.26 -8.70 -4.74
CA VAL A 61 -6.66 -8.10 -5.93
C VAL A 61 -6.83 -6.58 -5.83
N GLN A 62 -5.72 -5.87 -5.72
CA GLN A 62 -5.67 -4.41 -5.76
C GLN A 62 -5.43 -4.00 -7.22
N ASN A 63 -6.42 -3.41 -7.89
CA ASN A 63 -6.32 -3.06 -9.31
C ASN A 63 -6.19 -1.54 -9.47
N GLY A 64 -5.00 -1.01 -9.21
CA GLY A 64 -4.69 0.42 -9.30
C GLY A 64 -5.52 1.31 -8.37
N THR A 65 -6.00 0.78 -7.24
CA THR A 65 -6.86 1.50 -6.28
C THR A 65 -6.02 2.30 -5.28
N ARG A 66 -6.44 3.54 -5.01
CA ARG A 66 -5.87 4.38 -3.96
C ARG A 66 -6.11 3.72 -2.61
N HIS A 67 -5.05 3.46 -1.84
CA HIS A 67 -5.19 2.70 -0.60
C HIS A 67 -4.09 2.97 0.44
N ALA A 68 -4.34 2.52 1.67
CA ALA A 68 -3.33 2.39 2.71
C ALA A 68 -3.53 1.14 3.57
N TRP A 69 -2.42 0.67 4.15
CA TRP A 69 -2.41 -0.44 5.10
C TRP A 69 -2.34 0.09 6.52
N ARG A 70 -3.29 -0.30 7.37
CA ARG A 70 -3.37 0.09 8.78
C ARG A 70 -3.34 -1.13 9.67
N ASN A 71 -2.22 -1.35 10.36
CA ASN A 71 -2.19 -2.31 11.45
C ASN A 71 -2.73 -1.65 12.72
N LYS A 72 -3.90 -2.09 13.19
CA LYS A 72 -4.56 -1.62 14.41
C LYS A 72 -4.37 -2.57 15.60
N SER A 73 -3.62 -3.65 15.40
CA SER A 73 -3.35 -4.65 16.43
C SER A 73 -2.02 -4.38 17.14
N ALA A 74 -1.77 -5.08 18.24
CA ALA A 74 -0.49 -5.03 18.96
C ALA A 74 0.59 -5.92 18.30
N GLU A 75 0.18 -6.85 17.44
CA GLU A 75 1.05 -7.84 16.82
C GLU A 75 1.37 -7.46 15.36
N PRO A 76 2.53 -7.86 14.81
CA PRO A 76 2.81 -7.69 13.40
C PRO A 76 1.85 -8.50 12.51
N CYS A 77 1.50 -7.94 11.35
CA CYS A 77 0.87 -8.68 10.26
C CYS A 77 1.91 -8.98 9.18
N CYS A 78 1.91 -10.21 8.66
CA CYS A 78 2.74 -10.61 7.54
C CYS A 78 1.89 -10.75 6.28
N ILE A 79 2.29 -10.06 5.21
CA ILE A 79 1.63 -10.12 3.91
C ILE A 79 2.61 -10.64 2.85
N LEU A 80 2.08 -11.39 1.88
CA LEU A 80 2.74 -11.67 0.61
C LEU A 80 2.06 -10.81 -0.44
N ALA A 81 2.84 -10.03 -1.19
CA ALA A 81 2.34 -9.25 -2.31
C ALA A 81 3.10 -9.62 -3.60
N CYS A 82 2.35 -9.97 -4.65
CA CYS A 82 2.87 -10.04 -6.01
C CYS A 82 2.34 -8.82 -6.78
N ILE A 83 3.24 -7.92 -7.17
CA ILE A 83 2.92 -6.63 -7.77
C ILE A 83 3.35 -6.65 -9.24
N ILE A 84 2.42 -6.34 -10.14
CA ILE A 84 2.67 -6.27 -11.57
C ILE A 84 2.38 -4.85 -12.05
N GLY A 85 3.42 -4.12 -12.45
CA GLY A 85 3.26 -2.79 -13.06
C GLY A 85 2.53 -2.87 -14.41
N THR A 86 1.56 -1.99 -14.63
CA THR A 86 0.78 -1.92 -15.87
C THR A 86 0.29 -0.49 -16.11
N GLN A 87 -0.06 -0.15 -17.35
CA GLN A 87 -0.64 1.16 -17.67
C GLN A 87 -2.13 1.19 -17.29
N ARG A 88 -2.61 2.33 -16.77
CA ARG A 88 -4.05 2.59 -16.64
C ARG A 88 -4.65 2.80 -18.04
N LEU A 89 -5.86 2.30 -18.24
CA LEU A 89 -6.67 2.53 -19.44
C LEU A 89 -7.47 3.83 -19.33
#